data_AF-A0A3D4RLI1-F1
#
_entry.id   AF-A0A3D4RLI1-F1
#
_cell.length_a   1.000
_cell.length_b   1.000
_cell.length_c   1.000
_cell.angle_alpha   90.00
_cell.angle_beta   90.00
_cell.angle_gamma   90.00
#
_symmetry.space_group_name_H-M   'P 1'
#
loop_
_entity.id
_entity.type
_entity.pdbx_description
1 polymer ?
#
loop_
_entity_poly.entity_id
_entity_poly.type
_entity_poly.pdbx_seq_one_letter_code
_entity_poly.pdbx_strand_id
1 'polypeptide(L)'
;MKQYLYLFLLFCTISVNGQNHYCIQHGHNVSVTILDSLNSQKSTSSPTAIMAGDVYDDSGTIILIRKGTPVLMQMQCRRASLTGGVGKIILTPISTQAVNGREITFSAEPIEFEGNDNAFFRSQKDVTIVAGTSFIATIANNYCFNMQPQATNGI
;
A
#
# COMPACT_ATOMS: atom_id res chain seq x y z
N MET A 1 52.10 9.97 38.37
CA MET A 1 51.72 9.21 37.16
C MET A 1 50.31 8.57 37.21
N LYS A 2 49.43 8.93 38.16
CA LYS A 2 48.03 8.41 38.21
C LYS A 2 46.97 9.38 37.65
N GLN A 3 47.34 10.65 37.39
CA GLN A 3 46.41 11.68 36.91
C GLN A 3 46.12 11.62 35.41
N TYR A 4 47.03 11.09 34.58
CA TYR A 4 46.80 10.98 33.14
C TYR A 4 45.84 9.85 32.75
N LEU A 5 45.51 8.94 33.68
CA LEU A 5 44.57 7.85 33.43
C LEU A 5 43.11 8.35 33.36
N TYR A 6 42.78 9.41 34.10
CA TYR A 6 41.43 9.99 34.10
C TYR A 6 41.16 10.86 32.85
N LEU A 7 42.20 11.46 32.26
CA LEU A 7 42.04 12.30 31.06
C LEU A 7 41.73 11.47 29.79
N PHE A 8 42.11 10.18 29.77
CA PHE A 8 41.88 9.30 28.63
C PHE A 8 40.45 8.71 28.61
N LEU A 9 39.81 8.57 29.77
CA LEU A 9 38.43 8.06 29.88
C LEU A 9 37.35 9.10 29.49
N LEU A 10 37.69 10.39 29.44
CA LEU A 10 36.74 11.45 29.08
C LEU A 10 36.55 11.64 27.56
N PHE A 11 37.37 11.00 26.73
CA PHE A 11 37.35 11.14 25.26
C PHE A 11 36.56 10.03 24.52
N CYS A 12 35.97 9.07 25.25
CA CYS A 12 35.21 7.95 24.67
C CYS A 12 33.70 8.19 24.56
N THR A 13 33.21 9.44 24.63
CA THR A 13 31.83 9.77 24.27
C THR A 13 31.70 9.96 22.75
N ILE A 14 32.14 8.96 21.99
CA ILE A 14 31.77 8.86 20.58
C ILE A 14 30.26 8.71 20.52
N SER A 15 29.59 9.78 20.09
CA SER A 15 28.17 9.77 19.77
C SER A 15 27.95 8.72 18.69
N VAL A 16 27.41 7.57 19.06
CA VAL A 16 26.95 6.57 18.10
C VAL A 16 25.76 7.19 17.39
N ASN A 17 26.01 7.85 16.26
CA ASN A 17 24.96 8.21 15.31
C ASN A 17 24.45 6.90 14.72
N GLY A 18 23.49 6.27 15.40
CA GLY A 18 22.73 5.17 14.83
C GLY A 18 22.11 5.67 13.53
N GLN A 19 22.47 5.05 12.41
CA GLN A 19 21.75 5.29 11.17
C GLN A 19 20.35 4.72 11.36
N ASN A 20 19.37 5.59 11.60
CA ASN A 20 17.98 5.21 11.71
C ASN A 20 17.52 4.73 10.33
N HIS A 21 17.42 3.42 10.18
CA HIS A 21 16.80 2.79 9.03
C HIS A 21 15.33 2.58 9.39
N TYR A 22 14.43 3.16 8.59
CA TYR A 22 13.00 2.96 8.74
C TYR A 22 12.55 1.95 7.71
N CYS A 23 11.91 0.86 8.12
CA CYS A 23 11.58 -0.23 7.21
C CYS A 23 10.09 -0.54 7.22
N ILE A 24 9.56 -0.94 6.06
CA ILE A 24 8.32 -1.70 5.91
C ILE A 24 8.72 -3.13 5.54
N GLN A 25 8.28 -4.12 6.30
CA GLN A 25 8.54 -5.51 5.97
C GLN A 25 7.63 -6.02 4.84
N HIS A 26 8.12 -7.01 4.11
CA HIS A 26 7.32 -7.86 3.24
C HIS A 26 6.17 -8.48 4.04
N GLY A 27 5.04 -8.73 3.38
CA GLY A 27 3.86 -9.27 4.05
C GLY A 27 3.06 -8.22 4.84
N HIS A 28 3.52 -6.97 4.92
CA HIS A 28 2.78 -5.92 5.60
C HIS A 28 1.48 -5.61 4.84
N ASN A 29 0.35 -5.71 5.56
CA ASN A 29 -0.98 -5.47 5.00
C ASN A 29 -1.30 -3.99 5.02
N VAL A 30 -1.69 -3.46 3.86
CA VAL A 30 -2.14 -2.08 3.71
C VAL A 30 -3.56 -2.05 3.15
N SER A 31 -4.30 -1.00 3.49
CA SER A 31 -5.65 -0.81 2.94
C SER A 31 -5.61 0.13 1.74
N VAL A 32 -6.26 -0.29 0.66
CA VAL A 32 -6.41 0.47 -0.59
C VAL A 32 -7.89 0.75 -0.80
N THR A 33 -8.23 1.99 -1.14
CA THR A 33 -9.59 2.45 -1.44
C THR A 33 -9.73 2.76 -2.92
N ILE A 34 -10.74 2.18 -3.55
CA ILE A 34 -11.13 2.46 -4.94
C ILE A 34 -11.96 3.74 -4.97
N LEU A 35 -11.62 4.69 -5.83
CA LEU A 35 -12.33 5.97 -5.91
C LEU A 35 -13.48 5.96 -6.92
N ASP A 36 -13.40 5.14 -7.95
CA ASP A 36 -14.42 5.04 -8.99
C ASP A 36 -15.40 3.88 -8.73
N SER A 37 -16.64 4.05 -9.17
CA SER A 37 -17.56 2.91 -9.30
C SER A 37 -17.15 2.05 -10.51
N LEU A 38 -16.95 0.76 -10.31
CA LEU A 38 -16.56 -0.18 -11.37
C LEU A 38 -17.73 -1.10 -11.70
N ASN A 39 -17.88 -1.48 -12.96
CA ASN A 39 -18.97 -2.36 -13.39
C ASN A 39 -18.46 -3.33 -14.45
N SER A 40 -18.76 -4.63 -14.31
CA SER A 40 -18.26 -5.69 -15.19
C SER A 40 -18.69 -5.55 -16.65
N GLN A 41 -19.73 -4.77 -16.94
CA GLN A 41 -20.16 -4.48 -18.30
C GLN A 41 -19.33 -3.39 -18.98
N LYS A 42 -18.75 -2.47 -18.21
CA LYS A 42 -17.97 -1.36 -18.73
C LYS A 42 -16.49 -1.74 -18.72
N SER A 43 -15.88 -1.75 -19.90
CA SER A 43 -14.43 -1.90 -20.02
C SER A 43 -13.77 -0.57 -19.68
N THR A 44 -13.52 -0.32 -18.40
CA THR A 44 -12.60 0.75 -17.97
C THR A 44 -11.17 0.21 -18.02
N SER A 45 -10.23 0.99 -18.55
CA SER A 45 -8.84 0.53 -18.75
C SER A 45 -7.96 0.66 -17.51
N SER A 46 -8.32 1.52 -16.54
CA SER A 46 -7.60 1.62 -15.27
C SER A 46 -8.50 2.23 -14.18
N PRO A 47 -8.75 1.53 -13.07
CA PRO A 47 -9.47 2.09 -11.92
C PRO A 47 -8.58 3.06 -11.14
N THR A 48 -9.15 4.15 -10.64
CA THR A 48 -8.41 5.02 -9.70
C THR A 48 -8.52 4.48 -8.27
N ALA A 49 -7.38 4.43 -7.57
CA ALA A 49 -7.32 4.03 -6.18
C ALA A 49 -6.22 4.76 -5.42
N ILE A 50 -6.38 4.79 -4.10
CA ILE A 50 -5.48 5.45 -3.16
C ILE A 50 -5.23 4.58 -1.93
N MET A 51 -4.13 4.86 -1.24
CA MET A 51 -3.90 4.34 0.11
C MET A 51 -4.98 4.87 1.07
N ALA A 52 -5.69 3.97 1.76
CA ALA A 52 -6.79 4.33 2.65
C ALA A 52 -6.31 4.97 3.97
N GLY A 53 -5.08 4.64 4.38
CA GLY A 53 -4.44 5.12 5.60
C GLY A 53 -2.94 5.31 5.43
N ASP A 54 -2.32 5.95 6.42
CA ASP A 54 -0.87 6.07 6.51
C ASP A 54 -0.25 4.70 6.83
N VAL A 55 0.89 4.41 6.20
CA VAL A 55 1.71 3.22 6.49
C VAL A 55 2.94 3.70 7.22
N TYR A 56 3.14 3.16 8.41
CA TYR A 56 4.26 3.50 9.28
C TYR A 56 5.41 2.49 9.10
N ASP A 57 6.58 2.87 9.59
CA ASP A 57 7.68 1.94 9.78
C ASP A 57 7.34 0.89 10.85
N ASP A 58 8.18 -0.14 10.98
CA ASP A 58 7.98 -1.21 11.97
C ASP A 58 7.89 -0.72 13.42
N SER A 59 8.44 0.47 13.73
CA SER A 59 8.31 1.08 15.06
C SER A 59 6.98 1.82 15.27
N GLY A 60 6.22 2.09 14.21
CA GLY A 60 4.98 2.87 14.24
C GLY A 60 5.19 4.37 14.37
N THR A 61 6.41 4.88 14.19
CA THR A 61 6.76 6.28 14.49
C THR A 61 6.82 7.15 13.24
N ILE A 62 7.35 6.62 12.14
CA ILE A 62 7.59 7.37 10.91
C ILE A 62 6.63 6.91 9.82
N ILE A 63 5.90 7.86 9.23
CA ILE A 63 5.05 7.59 8.07
C ILE A 63 5.94 7.40 6.84
N LEU A 64 5.86 6.22 6.22
CA LEU A 64 6.62 5.83 5.04
C LEU A 64 5.78 5.91 3.76
N ILE A 65 4.47 5.70 3.85
CA ILE A 65 3.50 5.93 2.76
C ILE A 65 2.34 6.72 3.34
N ARG A 66 1.97 7.84 2.71
CA ARG A 66 0.84 8.66 3.17
C ARG A 66 -0.50 8.13 2.69
N LYS A 67 -1.53 8.35 3.50
CA LYS A 67 -2.92 8.27 3.08
C LYS A 67 -3.15 9.16 1.86
N GLY A 68 -3.94 8.65 0.91
CA GLY A 68 -4.25 9.37 -0.32
C GLY A 68 -3.19 9.23 -1.41
N THR A 69 -2.04 8.60 -1.14
CA THR A 69 -1.07 8.28 -2.19
C THR A 69 -1.73 7.41 -3.26
N PRO A 70 -1.60 7.75 -4.56
CA PRO A 70 -2.14 6.95 -5.63
C PRO A 70 -1.60 5.52 -5.64
N VAL A 71 -2.46 4.57 -5.96
CA VAL A 71 -2.11 3.16 -6.15
C VAL A 71 -2.30 2.82 -7.62
N LEU A 72 -1.25 2.33 -8.26
CA LEU A 72 -1.31 1.75 -9.58
C LEU A 72 -1.98 0.38 -9.49
N MET A 73 -3.04 0.18 -10.25
CA MET A 73 -3.79 -1.08 -10.28
C MET A 73 -4.07 -1.52 -11.71
N GLN A 74 -4.03 -2.83 -11.92
CA GLN A 74 -4.56 -3.46 -13.11
C GLN A 74 -5.99 -3.92 -12.84
N MET A 75 -6.85 -3.79 -13.85
CA MET A 75 -8.20 -4.33 -13.82
C MET A 75 -8.45 -5.23 -15.01
N GLN A 76 -9.14 -6.33 -14.77
CA GLN A 76 -9.70 -7.20 -15.80
C GLN A 76 -11.19 -7.35 -15.55
N CYS A 77 -12.00 -7.17 -16.60
CA CYS A 77 -13.45 -7.34 -16.52
C CYS A 77 -13.89 -8.48 -17.43
N ARG A 78 -14.73 -9.36 -16.90
CA ARG A 78 -15.48 -10.35 -17.67
C ARG A 78 -16.96 -10.01 -17.58
N ARG A 79 -17.61 -9.88 -18.72
CA ARG A 79 -19.06 -9.70 -18.79
C ARG A 79 -19.78 -11.01 -18.44
N ALA A 80 -21.00 -10.91 -17.91
CA ALA A 80 -21.87 -12.06 -17.80
C ALA A 80 -22.18 -12.65 -19.19
N SER A 81 -22.24 -13.98 -19.28
CA SER A 81 -22.59 -14.69 -20.50
C SER A 81 -24.08 -15.01 -20.54
N LEU A 82 -24.66 -15.03 -21.75
CA LEU A 82 -26.02 -15.51 -21.98
C LEU A 82 -26.21 -17.00 -21.68
N THR A 83 -25.12 -17.77 -21.62
CA THR A 83 -25.12 -19.22 -21.40
C THR A 83 -24.88 -19.65 -19.95
N GLY A 84 -24.87 -18.71 -19.00
CA GLY A 84 -24.82 -19.03 -17.56
C GLY A 84 -23.74 -18.31 -16.76
N GLY A 85 -22.63 -17.92 -17.39
CA GLY A 85 -21.51 -17.28 -16.68
C GLY A 85 -21.86 -15.93 -16.05
N VAL A 86 -21.40 -15.70 -14.83
CA VAL A 86 -21.52 -14.40 -14.13
C VAL A 86 -20.43 -13.41 -14.54
N GLY A 87 -20.74 -12.13 -14.41
CA GLY A 87 -19.79 -11.05 -14.53
C GLY A 87 -18.73 -11.09 -13.43
N LYS A 88 -17.52 -10.67 -13.77
CA LYS A 88 -16.37 -10.70 -12.87
C LYS A 88 -15.53 -9.43 -13.05
N ILE A 89 -15.06 -8.87 -11.95
CA ILE A 89 -14.01 -7.84 -11.93
C ILE A 89 -12.86 -8.40 -11.12
N ILE A 90 -11.67 -8.40 -11.71
CA ILE A 90 -10.43 -8.79 -11.05
C ILE A 90 -9.58 -7.53 -10.93
N LEU A 91 -9.16 -7.20 -9.71
CA LEU A 91 -8.27 -6.08 -9.41
C LEU A 91 -6.94 -6.62 -8.91
N THR A 92 -5.85 -6.13 -9.48
CA THR A 92 -4.49 -6.48 -9.03
C THR A 92 -3.76 -5.20 -8.67
N PRO A 93 -3.48 -4.94 -7.38
CA PRO A 93 -2.63 -3.82 -6.99
C PRO A 93 -1.19 -4.08 -7.45
N ILE A 94 -0.56 -3.08 -8.07
CA ILE A 94 0.79 -3.21 -8.63
C ILE A 94 1.79 -2.49 -7.74
N SER A 95 1.61 -1.18 -7.58
CA SER A 95 2.55 -0.36 -6.81
C SER A 95 1.95 0.93 -6.30
N THR A 96 2.67 1.58 -5.39
CA THR A 96 2.42 2.92 -4.87
C THR A 96 3.74 3.65 -4.65
N GLN A 97 3.70 4.88 -4.15
CA GLN A 97 4.89 5.69 -3.88
C GLN A 97 5.06 5.99 -2.39
N ALA A 98 6.25 5.73 -1.86
CA ALA A 98 6.63 6.19 -0.54
C ALA A 98 6.80 7.71 -0.48
N VAL A 99 6.86 8.27 0.74
CA VAL A 99 7.02 9.71 0.98
C VAL A 99 8.27 10.31 0.35
N ASN A 100 9.31 9.51 0.09
CA ASN A 100 10.54 9.93 -0.56
C ASN A 100 10.53 9.72 -2.09
N GLY A 101 9.39 9.35 -2.68
CA GLY A 101 9.24 9.08 -4.11
C GLY A 101 9.70 7.69 -4.56
N ARG A 102 10.18 6.82 -3.65
CA ARG A 102 10.53 5.44 -3.99
C ARG A 102 9.26 4.64 -4.29
N GLU A 103 9.28 3.89 -5.37
CA GLU A 103 8.20 2.95 -5.70
C GLU A 103 8.19 1.76 -4.73
N ILE A 104 6.98 1.42 -4.27
CA ILE A 104 6.68 0.31 -3.38
C ILE A 104 5.74 -0.64 -4.10
N THR A 105 6.14 -1.89 -4.30
CA THR A 105 5.36 -2.88 -5.04
C THR A 105 4.53 -3.74 -4.09
N PHE A 106 3.31 -4.05 -4.50
CA PHE A 106 2.46 -5.01 -3.80
C PHE A 106 2.72 -6.43 -4.28
N SER A 107 2.43 -7.41 -3.44
CA SER A 107 2.28 -8.80 -3.87
C SER A 107 1.16 -8.82 -4.90
N ALA A 108 1.43 -9.37 -6.08
CA ALA A 108 0.51 -9.39 -7.22
C ALA A 108 -0.66 -10.37 -7.02
N GLU A 109 -1.28 -10.34 -5.84
CA GLU A 109 -2.42 -11.15 -5.47
C GLU A 109 -3.70 -10.48 -5.99
N PRO A 110 -4.41 -11.12 -6.94
CA PRO A 110 -5.63 -10.57 -7.48
C PRO A 110 -6.78 -10.68 -6.48
N ILE A 111 -7.65 -9.68 -6.48
CA ILE A 111 -8.90 -9.66 -5.72
C ILE A 111 -10.04 -9.74 -6.71
N GLU A 112 -10.93 -10.69 -6.47
CA GLU A 112 -12.00 -11.03 -7.39
C GLU A 112 -13.36 -10.65 -6.82
N PHE A 113 -14.14 -9.95 -7.63
CA PHE A 113 -15.53 -9.61 -7.35
C PHE A 113 -16.38 -10.31 -8.40
N GLU A 114 -17.33 -11.13 -7.96
CA GLU A 114 -18.19 -11.91 -8.84
C GLU A 114 -19.66 -11.53 -8.64
N GLY A 115 -20.40 -11.52 -9.75
CA GLY A 115 -21.85 -11.40 -9.73
C GLY A 115 -22.51 -12.66 -9.17
N ASN A 116 -23.77 -12.56 -8.79
CA ASN A 116 -24.53 -13.69 -8.26
C ASN A 116 -25.09 -14.55 -9.40
N ASP A 117 -24.91 -15.87 -9.32
CA ASP A 117 -25.49 -16.78 -10.30
C ASP A 117 -26.96 -17.09 -9.95
N ASN A 118 -27.81 -16.12 -10.22
CA ASN A 118 -29.27 -16.30 -10.15
C ASN A 118 -29.84 -16.44 -11.55
N ALA A 119 -30.34 -17.63 -11.87
CA ALA A 119 -30.95 -17.95 -13.17
C ALA A 119 -32.17 -17.06 -13.51
N PHE A 120 -32.86 -16.54 -12.50
CA PHE A 120 -34.07 -15.74 -12.64
C PHE A 120 -33.82 -14.23 -12.81
N PHE A 121 -32.74 -13.69 -12.25
CA PHE A 121 -32.47 -12.25 -12.25
C PHE A 121 -31.16 -11.94 -12.98
N ARG A 122 -31.26 -11.68 -14.29
CA ARG A 122 -30.10 -11.36 -15.14
C ARG A 122 -29.29 -10.16 -14.64
N SER A 123 -29.94 -9.19 -14.00
CA SER A 123 -29.27 -8.02 -13.38
C SER A 123 -28.37 -8.37 -12.20
N GLN A 124 -28.57 -9.53 -11.56
CA GLN A 124 -27.72 -9.99 -10.47
C GLN A 124 -26.47 -10.71 -10.96
N LYS A 125 -26.40 -11.05 -12.26
CA LYS A 125 -25.21 -11.67 -12.85
C LYS A 125 -24.08 -10.69 -13.07
N ASP A 126 -24.36 -9.39 -13.18
CA ASP A 126 -23.34 -8.36 -13.26
C ASP A 126 -22.79 -8.03 -11.87
N VAL A 127 -21.55 -7.56 -11.83
CA VAL A 127 -20.93 -7.08 -10.60
C VAL A 127 -20.62 -5.59 -10.71
N THR A 128 -20.97 -4.86 -9.65
CA THR A 128 -20.66 -3.44 -9.49
C THR A 128 -19.91 -3.26 -8.18
N ILE A 129 -18.74 -2.65 -8.25
CA ILE A 129 -17.96 -2.22 -7.08
C ILE A 129 -18.28 -0.74 -6.88
N VAL A 130 -18.73 -0.38 -5.67
CA VAL A 130 -19.09 1.00 -5.34
C VAL A 130 -17.83 1.81 -5.05
N ALA A 131 -17.80 3.07 -5.47
CA ALA A 131 -16.76 4.00 -5.06
C ALA A 131 -16.62 4.04 -3.53
N GLY A 132 -15.39 4.09 -3.02
CA GLY A 132 -15.07 4.00 -1.60
C GLY A 132 -14.89 2.56 -1.08
N THR A 133 -15.15 1.54 -1.90
CA THR A 133 -14.84 0.15 -1.52
C THR A 133 -13.34 0.04 -1.22
N SER A 134 -13.02 -0.54 -0.07
CA SER A 134 -11.64 -0.73 0.37
C SER A 134 -11.31 -2.21 0.48
N PHE A 135 -10.07 -2.56 0.18
CA PHE A 135 -9.55 -3.93 0.27
C PHE A 135 -8.13 -3.91 0.83
N ILE A 136 -7.60 -5.09 1.15
CA ILE A 136 -6.24 -5.27 1.66
C ILE A 136 -5.31 -5.66 0.52
N ALA A 137 -4.19 -4.96 0.40
CA ALA A 137 -3.06 -5.33 -0.44
C ALA A 137 -1.85 -5.61 0.46
N THR A 138 -0.98 -6.51 0.00
CA THR A 138 0.18 -6.94 0.77
C THR A 138 1.44 -6.36 0.14
N ILE A 139 2.39 -5.86 0.94
CA ILE A 139 3.68 -5.37 0.44
C ILE A 139 4.56 -6.54 0.02
N ALA A 140 5.12 -6.51 -1.20
CA ALA A 140 5.87 -7.64 -1.76
C ALA A 140 7.26 -7.83 -1.15
N ASN A 141 7.95 -6.74 -0.81
CA ASN A 141 9.37 -6.74 -0.46
C ASN A 141 9.63 -5.95 0.82
N ASN A 142 10.82 -6.14 1.41
CA ASN A 142 11.30 -5.26 2.47
C ASN A 142 11.77 -3.93 1.87
N TYR A 143 11.25 -2.82 2.40
CA TYR A 143 11.63 -1.47 1.97
C TYR A 143 12.21 -0.70 3.15
N CYS A 144 13.52 -0.51 3.16
CA CYS A 144 14.20 0.33 4.14
C CYS A 144 14.60 1.68 3.55
N PHE A 145 14.47 2.72 4.37
CA PHE A 145 14.68 4.10 4.01
C PHE A 145 15.70 4.73 4.95
N ASN A 146 16.63 5.47 4.36
CA ASN A 146 17.53 6.36 5.10
C ASN A 146 16.90 7.75 5.06
N MET A 147 16.08 8.07 6.06
CA MET A 147 15.48 9.39 6.17
C MET A 147 16.31 10.22 7.14
N GLN A 148 16.73 11.41 6.72
CA GLN A 148 17.19 12.41 7.68
C GLN A 148 15.97 12.87 8.49
N PRO A 149 16.05 12.94 9.83
CA PRO A 149 15.00 13.54 10.63
C PRO A 149 14.73 14.95 10.06
N GLN A 150 13.48 15.25 9.69
CA GLN A 150 13.13 16.64 9.40
C GLN A 150 13.40 17.42 10.69
N ALA A 151 14.36 18.34 10.62
CA ALA A 151 14.61 19.27 11.72
C ALA A 151 13.29 19.95 12.05
N THR A 152 12.77 19.70 13.26
CA THR A 152 11.69 20.50 13.81
C THR A 152 12.24 21.91 13.91
N ASN A 153 11.90 22.77 12.95
CA ASN A 153 12.12 24.20 13.09
C ASN A 153 11.34 24.61 14.34
N GLY A 154 12.08 24.78 15.43
CA GLY A 154 11.55 25.27 16.70
C GLY A 154 10.88 26.61 16.46
N ILE A 155 9.62 26.68 16.88
CA ILE A 155 8.94 27.94 17.16
C ILE A 155 9.35 28.36 18.57
#